data_AF-A0AAN7BTW1-F1
#
_entry.id   AF-A0AAN7BTW1-F1
#
_cell.length_a   1.000
_cell.length_b   1.000
_cell.length_c   1.000
_cell.angle_alpha   90.00
_cell.angle_beta   90.00
_cell.angle_gamma   90.00
#
_symmetry.space_group_name_H-M   'P 1'
#
loop_
_entity.id
_entity.type
_entity.pdbx_description
1 polymer ?
#
loop_
_entity_poly.entity_id
_entity_poly.type
_entity_poly.pdbx_seq_one_letter_code
_entity_poly.pdbx_strand_id
1 'polypeptide(L)'
;MASWSSRRYGTTADTSQQPGLEVVIDHEGLEPAPDRQGQYPERVTSKKPFYLESDRHAPPQSYISASSPSSYSRPTKPTITPLTYSENSKRQEQRGESCRRLWLVLAIIIAILVVVGAIVGGVVGSQEMKKSKPDPSTTSASKSPPETSNTATTTTSGQQQLNLKPNSPLTATGYRDGAFYHIHLFYQSLDGTIHRSRFSSEGNNKGGWSKPENFSSIKLLSSGSSLAATTNLAKSPPEINLYYLNPSSQLSGHRFSGDSLLTPITSLQQTPTVISSQSKLSAYHPVLISQNIPSGTLQYFRDWSFEGRSWENYTLPQSNSAFVSTPLVLLPNAVTYQDSIGVLYVDRKGEVASYLASTNNTRVEEWSWGIGSTGVTFGGNKTNALGGFVNGRTKNLVDTYILFEDEGKLYEARQDESTGSGWKGPNEIKGIEEVEKGTEITCVTMALWELNGVRLKGEKDMNRCFLMGGKGKLMEVWFDGGGWRVVGEVPLQ
;
A
#
# COMPACT_ATOMS: atom_id res chain seq x y z
N MET A 1 15.18 17.59 -52.30
CA MET A 1 16.61 17.44 -52.65
C MET A 1 17.44 18.05 -51.54
N ALA A 2 18.62 17.48 -51.28
CA ALA A 2 19.62 17.80 -50.25
C ALA A 2 19.44 17.11 -48.87
N SER A 3 20.10 15.94 -48.80
CA SER A 3 20.47 15.16 -47.62
C SER A 3 21.72 15.77 -46.96
N TRP A 4 21.76 15.81 -45.62
CA TRP A 4 22.99 16.06 -44.86
C TRP A 4 23.17 14.98 -43.80
N SER A 5 24.12 14.08 -44.07
CA SER A 5 24.70 13.14 -43.11
C SER A 5 25.97 13.73 -42.52
N SER A 6 26.18 13.65 -41.21
CA SER A 6 27.51 13.84 -40.62
C SER A 6 27.83 12.71 -39.63
N ARG A 7 28.84 11.90 -40.00
CA ARG A 7 29.61 11.04 -39.11
C ARG A 7 30.76 11.87 -38.53
N ARG A 8 31.09 11.68 -37.24
CA ARG A 8 32.47 11.82 -36.75
C ARG A 8 32.81 10.69 -35.77
N TYR A 9 34.07 10.33 -35.86
CA TYR A 9 34.77 9.22 -35.22
C TYR A 9 35.10 9.49 -33.75
N GLY A 10 35.43 8.39 -33.06
CA GLY A 10 35.66 8.29 -31.63
C GLY A 10 36.96 8.89 -31.12
N THR A 11 37.12 8.77 -29.80
CA THR A 11 38.40 8.70 -29.10
C THR A 11 38.23 7.83 -27.86
N THR A 12 38.95 6.72 -27.85
CA THR A 12 39.30 5.87 -26.72
C THR A 12 40.22 6.61 -25.76
N ALA A 13 39.99 6.49 -24.45
CA ALA A 13 40.97 6.81 -23.42
C ALA A 13 41.03 5.65 -22.43
N ASP A 14 42.17 4.98 -22.51
CA ASP A 14 42.71 3.96 -21.61
C ASP A 14 43.55 4.70 -20.56
N THR A 15 43.35 4.39 -19.28
CA THR A 15 44.26 4.82 -18.19
C THR A 15 44.30 3.78 -17.08
N SER A 16 45.38 3.00 -17.13
CA SER A 16 46.36 2.78 -16.06
C SER A 16 45.93 2.10 -14.75
N GLN A 17 46.34 0.84 -14.67
CA GLN A 17 46.94 0.12 -13.53
C GLN A 17 47.32 0.96 -12.30
N GLN A 18 46.99 0.44 -11.11
CA GLN A 18 47.72 0.70 -9.87
C GLN A 18 48.27 -0.61 -9.27
N PRO A 19 49.49 -0.59 -8.70
CA PRO A 19 50.20 -1.76 -8.22
C PRO A 19 49.83 -2.15 -6.79
N GLY A 20 50.17 -3.41 -6.47
CA GLY A 20 49.81 -4.11 -5.24
C GLY A 20 50.46 -3.61 -3.95
N LEU A 21 49.84 -4.05 -2.86
CA LEU A 21 50.36 -3.95 -1.50
C LEU A 21 50.29 -5.35 -0.89
N GLU A 22 51.42 -6.05 -0.90
CA GLU A 22 51.62 -7.27 -0.12
C GLU A 22 51.81 -6.89 1.35
N VAL A 23 50.99 -7.47 2.23
CA VAL A 23 51.22 -7.44 3.67
C VAL A 23 51.38 -8.89 4.11
N VAL A 24 52.65 -9.27 4.32
CA VAL A 24 53.06 -10.50 4.98
C VAL A 24 52.80 -10.33 6.48
N ILE A 25 52.03 -11.24 7.07
CA ILE A 25 51.99 -11.43 8.53
C ILE A 25 52.12 -12.93 8.77
N ASP A 26 53.32 -13.33 9.18
CA ASP A 26 53.56 -14.61 9.83
C ASP A 26 53.00 -14.56 11.26
N HIS A 27 52.21 -15.56 11.64
CA HIS A 27 52.03 -15.90 13.04
C HIS A 27 52.02 -17.41 13.23
N GLU A 28 53.14 -17.88 13.80
CA GLU A 28 53.33 -19.18 14.41
C GLU A 28 52.36 -19.42 15.57
N GLY A 29 51.96 -20.69 15.72
CA GLY A 29 51.81 -21.37 17.01
C GLY A 29 50.63 -20.98 17.89
N LEU A 30 49.72 -21.94 18.12
CA LEU A 30 49.29 -22.37 19.46
C LEU A 30 48.38 -23.60 19.34
N GLU A 31 48.73 -24.64 20.10
CA GLU A 31 48.04 -25.93 20.22
C GLU A 31 46.65 -25.81 20.86
N PRO A 32 45.73 -26.77 20.60
CA PRO A 32 44.41 -26.79 21.21
C PRO A 32 44.38 -27.56 22.54
N ALA A 33 43.64 -27.03 23.52
CA ALA A 33 43.21 -27.77 24.71
C ALA A 33 41.66 -27.76 24.82
N PRO A 34 41.03 -28.85 25.33
CA PRO A 34 39.65 -29.19 24.98
C PRO A 34 38.58 -28.78 26.02
N ASP A 35 37.35 -28.81 25.53
CA ASP A 35 36.05 -29.05 26.20
C ASP A 35 35.67 -28.27 27.46
N ARG A 36 34.59 -27.49 27.33
CA ARG A 36 33.60 -27.33 28.41
C ARG A 36 32.18 -27.26 27.89
N GLN A 37 31.44 -28.32 28.23
CA GLN A 37 29.98 -28.40 28.27
C GLN A 37 29.41 -27.33 29.21
N GLY A 38 28.24 -26.77 28.87
CA GLY A 38 27.54 -25.84 29.74
C GLY A 38 26.19 -25.36 29.22
N GLN A 39 25.15 -26.16 29.51
CA GLN A 39 23.81 -25.78 29.96
C GLN A 39 23.03 -24.66 29.21
N TYR A 40 21.97 -25.10 28.53
CA TYR A 40 20.83 -24.26 28.14
C TYR A 40 19.96 -23.90 29.36
N PRO A 41 19.53 -22.64 29.54
CA PRO A 41 18.43 -22.33 30.44
C PRO A 41 17.07 -22.55 29.78
N GLU A 42 16.22 -23.14 30.60
CA GLU A 42 14.85 -23.58 30.45
C GLU A 42 13.87 -22.44 30.09
N ARG A 43 12.96 -22.70 29.15
CA ARG A 43 11.86 -21.81 28.75
C ARG A 43 10.78 -21.81 29.84
N VAL A 44 10.59 -20.68 30.52
CA VAL A 44 9.40 -20.46 31.36
C VAL A 44 8.23 -20.02 30.47
N THR A 45 7.24 -20.89 30.34
CA THR A 45 5.93 -20.60 29.75
C THR A 45 5.10 -19.73 30.69
N SER A 46 4.86 -18.47 30.31
CA SER A 46 3.92 -17.57 30.98
C SER A 46 2.48 -17.92 30.62
N LYS A 47 1.67 -18.21 31.64
CA LYS A 47 0.24 -18.53 31.56
C LYS A 47 -0.57 -17.25 31.32
N LYS A 48 -1.51 -17.32 30.37
CA LYS A 48 -2.53 -16.30 30.11
C LYS A 48 -3.46 -16.11 31.33
N PRO A 49 -3.86 -14.89 31.70
CA PRO A 49 -4.97 -14.69 32.61
C PRO A 49 -6.32 -14.84 31.90
N PHE A 50 -7.19 -15.57 32.59
CA PHE A 50 -8.63 -15.75 32.37
C PHE A 50 -9.36 -14.41 32.53
N TYR A 51 -10.27 -14.06 31.62
CA TYR A 51 -11.25 -12.99 31.84
C TYR A 51 -12.55 -13.61 32.39
N LEU A 52 -13.03 -13.06 33.50
CA LEU A 52 -14.33 -13.37 34.07
C LEU A 52 -15.40 -12.49 33.42
N GLU A 53 -16.38 -13.17 32.86
CA GLU A 53 -17.71 -12.70 32.47
C GLU A 53 -18.36 -11.90 33.60
N SER A 54 -18.95 -10.74 33.31
CA SER A 54 -19.88 -10.07 34.24
C SER A 54 -21.16 -9.72 33.50
N ASP A 55 -22.23 -10.36 33.98
CA ASP A 55 -23.57 -10.30 33.44
C ASP A 55 -24.26 -8.94 33.62
N ARG A 56 -25.02 -8.63 32.57
CA ARG A 56 -26.12 -7.66 32.39
C ARG A 56 -26.82 -7.26 33.69
N HIS A 57 -27.18 -5.97 33.82
CA HIS A 57 -28.49 -5.52 34.32
C HIS A 57 -28.89 -4.18 33.66
N ALA A 58 -30.14 -4.09 33.25
CA ALA A 58 -30.89 -2.89 32.84
C ALA A 58 -32.32 -3.04 33.39
N PRO A 59 -33.22 -2.03 33.39
CA PRO A 59 -33.12 -0.56 33.50
C PRO A 59 -34.03 -0.06 34.69
N PRO A 60 -34.58 1.18 34.81
CA PRO A 60 -35.50 1.83 33.85
C PRO A 60 -35.36 3.37 33.67
N GLN A 61 -36.11 3.86 32.69
CA GLN A 61 -36.32 5.25 32.27
C GLN A 61 -36.90 6.16 33.38
N SER A 62 -36.56 7.45 33.34
CA SER A 62 -37.40 8.51 33.89
C SER A 62 -37.16 9.86 33.18
N TYR A 63 -38.15 10.74 33.37
CA TYR A 63 -38.69 11.74 32.44
C TYR A 63 -37.86 13.02 32.23
N ILE A 64 -38.06 13.61 31.05
CA ILE A 64 -37.68 14.97 30.68
C ILE A 64 -38.49 15.97 31.51
N SER A 65 -37.81 16.93 32.14
CA SER A 65 -38.44 18.16 32.64
C SER A 65 -37.54 19.35 32.30
N ALA A 66 -38.10 20.30 31.55
CA ALA A 66 -37.46 21.51 31.10
C ALA A 66 -37.33 22.52 32.24
N SER A 67 -36.14 23.12 32.40
CA SER A 67 -35.99 24.38 33.13
C SER A 67 -34.91 25.26 32.48
N SER A 68 -35.19 26.56 32.53
CA SER A 68 -34.67 27.69 31.78
C SER A 68 -33.18 28.05 32.09
N PRO A 69 -32.57 28.96 31.30
CA PRO A 69 -31.12 29.09 31.21
C PRO A 69 -30.52 29.90 32.36
N SER A 70 -29.47 29.37 32.97
CA SER A 70 -28.59 30.11 33.87
C SER A 70 -27.44 30.76 33.09
N SER A 71 -27.16 31.99 33.48
CA SER A 71 -26.13 32.90 32.98
C SER A 71 -24.72 32.33 33.13
N TYR A 72 -24.03 32.14 32.00
CA TYR A 72 -22.60 31.83 32.00
C TYR A 72 -21.78 33.06 32.39
N SER A 73 -21.10 32.95 33.53
CA SER A 73 -20.04 33.87 33.93
C SER A 73 -18.77 33.57 33.12
N ARG A 74 -18.16 34.65 32.63
CA ARG A 74 -16.95 34.70 31.81
C ARG A 74 -15.75 34.07 32.54
N PRO A 75 -15.01 33.11 31.94
CA PRO A 75 -13.78 32.61 32.55
C PRO A 75 -12.67 33.65 32.47
N THR A 76 -12.06 33.94 33.61
CA THR A 76 -10.86 34.76 33.74
C THR A 76 -9.64 34.06 33.15
N LYS A 77 -8.84 34.85 32.43
CA LYS A 77 -7.56 34.51 31.80
C LYS A 77 -6.61 33.79 32.79
N PRO A 78 -6.05 32.61 32.45
CA PRO A 78 -5.06 31.97 33.31
C PRO A 78 -3.74 32.76 33.28
N THR A 79 -3.26 33.10 34.48
CA THR A 79 -1.93 33.64 34.74
C THR A 79 -0.90 32.53 34.57
N ILE A 80 0.07 32.75 33.69
CA ILE A 80 1.18 31.82 33.43
C ILE A 80 2.21 32.01 34.55
N THR A 81 2.41 30.97 35.36
CA THR A 81 3.54 30.87 36.30
C THR A 81 4.74 30.26 35.54
N PRO A 82 5.93 30.87 35.58
CA PRO A 82 7.11 30.30 34.94
C PRO A 82 7.57 29.04 35.68
N LEU A 83 7.78 27.95 34.95
CA LEU A 83 8.36 26.71 35.47
C LEU A 83 9.89 26.86 35.58
N THR A 84 10.38 26.73 36.80
CA THR A 84 11.80 26.61 37.14
C THR A 84 12.35 25.28 36.62
N TYR A 85 13.36 25.34 35.76
CA TYR A 85 14.03 24.18 35.19
C TYR A 85 15.00 23.58 36.23
N SER A 86 14.75 22.33 36.63
CA SER A 86 15.67 21.53 37.45
C SER A 86 16.63 20.79 36.53
N GLU A 87 17.81 21.37 36.34
CA GLU A 87 18.98 20.75 35.74
C GLU A 87 19.53 19.69 36.71
N ASN A 88 19.48 18.41 36.33
CA ASN A 88 20.42 17.35 36.72
C ASN A 88 19.94 15.96 36.25
N SER A 89 20.60 15.36 35.25
CA SER A 89 20.97 13.94 35.32
C SER A 89 21.96 13.56 34.20
N LYS A 90 23.21 13.39 34.66
CA LYS A 90 24.34 12.58 34.20
C LYS A 90 24.19 11.75 32.91
N ARG A 91 25.09 12.05 31.97
CA ARG A 91 25.65 11.14 30.96
C ARG A 91 26.05 9.79 31.58
N GLN A 92 25.57 8.70 30.99
CA GLN A 92 26.31 7.44 30.98
C GLN A 92 26.67 7.09 29.54
N GLU A 93 27.98 7.03 29.28
CA GLU A 93 28.57 6.39 28.11
C GLU A 93 28.26 4.89 28.15
N GLN A 94 27.56 4.37 27.14
CA GLN A 94 27.62 2.96 26.79
C GLN A 94 28.38 2.82 25.47
N ARG A 95 29.68 2.60 25.61
CA ARG A 95 30.60 2.25 24.52
C ARG A 95 30.95 0.77 24.70
N GLY A 96 30.62 -0.04 23.69
CA GLY A 96 31.34 -1.30 23.45
C GLY A 96 30.55 -2.60 23.50
N GLU A 97 29.62 -2.84 22.56
CA GLU A 97 29.16 -4.21 22.25
C GLU A 97 28.95 -4.49 20.73
N SER A 98 29.27 -3.57 19.82
CA SER A 98 28.95 -3.75 18.39
C SER A 98 29.94 -4.64 17.61
N CYS A 99 31.14 -4.92 18.13
CA CYS A 99 32.16 -5.67 17.36
C CYS A 99 31.90 -7.18 17.26
N ARG A 100 31.10 -7.77 18.16
CA ARG A 100 30.81 -9.22 18.10
C ARG A 100 29.84 -9.61 16.98
N ARG A 101 28.94 -8.70 16.59
CA ARG A 101 27.97 -8.98 15.51
C ARG A 101 28.60 -8.89 14.12
N LEU A 102 29.63 -8.06 13.93
CA LEU A 102 30.33 -7.93 12.65
C LEU A 102 31.11 -9.22 12.29
N TRP A 103 31.74 -9.87 13.27
CA TRP A 103 32.49 -11.12 13.06
C TRP A 103 31.61 -12.30 12.65
N LEU A 104 30.38 -12.35 13.15
CA LEU A 104 29.41 -13.40 12.81
C LEU A 104 28.94 -13.28 11.36
N VAL A 105 28.75 -12.05 10.85
CA VAL A 105 28.37 -11.81 9.45
C VAL A 105 29.51 -12.22 8.50
N LEU A 106 30.76 -11.93 8.87
CA LEU A 106 31.92 -12.30 8.05
C LEU A 106 32.09 -13.83 7.92
N ALA A 107 31.86 -14.57 9.00
CA ALA A 107 31.93 -16.04 8.99
C ALA A 107 30.87 -16.67 8.06
N ILE A 108 29.66 -16.11 8.00
CA ILE A 108 28.58 -16.60 7.13
C ILE A 108 28.92 -16.37 5.65
N ILE A 109 29.50 -15.22 5.30
CA ILE A 109 29.87 -14.91 3.91
C ILE A 109 30.94 -15.90 3.40
N ILE A 110 31.93 -16.23 4.23
CA ILE A 110 32.99 -17.19 3.86
C ILE A 110 32.40 -18.58 3.64
N ALA A 111 31.48 -19.03 4.50
CA ALA A 111 30.83 -20.33 4.33
C ALA A 111 30.03 -20.43 3.03
N ILE A 112 29.32 -19.37 2.63
CA ILE A 112 28.56 -19.33 1.37
C ILE A 112 29.51 -19.41 0.16
N LEU A 113 30.64 -18.70 0.18
CA LEU A 113 31.60 -18.72 -0.92
C LEU A 113 32.21 -20.11 -1.14
N VAL A 114 32.48 -20.87 -0.06
CA VAL A 114 32.97 -22.26 -0.16
C VAL A 114 31.93 -23.18 -0.80
N VAL A 115 30.65 -23.03 -0.44
CA VAL A 115 29.57 -23.84 -1.02
C VAL A 115 29.38 -23.53 -2.51
N VAL A 116 29.43 -22.26 -2.90
CA VAL A 116 29.31 -21.86 -4.31
C VAL A 116 30.51 -22.37 -5.13
N GLY A 117 31.74 -22.30 -4.60
CA GLY A 117 32.93 -22.86 -5.26
C GLY A 117 32.82 -24.37 -5.49
N ALA A 118 32.32 -25.11 -4.51
CA ALA A 118 32.12 -26.56 -4.62
C ALA A 118 31.04 -26.93 -5.66
N ILE A 119 29.95 -26.15 -5.75
CA ILE A 119 28.88 -26.39 -6.72
C ILE A 119 29.36 -26.11 -8.14
N VAL A 120 30.05 -24.99 -8.37
CA VAL A 120 30.51 -24.60 -9.72
C VAL A 120 31.59 -25.57 -10.24
N GLY A 121 32.43 -26.13 -9.37
CA GLY A 121 33.40 -27.17 -9.76
C GLY A 121 32.77 -28.49 -10.24
N GLY A 122 31.55 -28.81 -9.80
CA GLY A 122 30.86 -30.06 -10.18
C GLY A 122 30.16 -30.02 -11.54
N VAL A 123 29.79 -28.84 -12.06
CA VAL A 123 28.92 -28.73 -13.25
C VAL A 123 29.68 -28.62 -14.58
N VAL A 124 30.98 -28.35 -14.56
CA VAL A 124 31.78 -28.17 -15.79
C VAL A 124 32.48 -29.47 -16.24
N GLY A 125 32.48 -30.53 -15.41
CA GLY A 125 33.18 -31.79 -15.70
C GLY A 125 32.43 -32.84 -16.53
N SER A 126 31.18 -32.60 -16.94
CA SER A 126 30.29 -33.68 -17.44
C SER A 126 29.71 -33.46 -18.84
N GLN A 127 30.37 -32.70 -19.71
CA GLN A 127 29.95 -32.61 -21.12
C GLN A 127 31.08 -32.95 -22.10
N GLU A 128 31.40 -34.24 -22.19
CA GLU A 128 31.89 -34.81 -23.43
C GLU A 128 31.09 -36.07 -23.78
N MET A 129 30.84 -36.22 -25.09
CA MET A 129 30.26 -37.35 -25.81
C MET A 129 28.72 -37.41 -25.92
N LYS A 130 28.22 -37.01 -27.10
CA LYS A 130 27.62 -37.94 -28.08
C LYS A 130 27.38 -37.27 -29.44
N LYS A 131 28.13 -37.73 -30.44
CA LYS A 131 27.86 -37.53 -31.88
C LYS A 131 27.10 -38.74 -32.42
N SER A 132 26.02 -38.50 -33.18
CA SER A 132 25.50 -39.41 -34.22
C SER A 132 24.38 -38.67 -34.97
N LYS A 133 24.60 -38.17 -36.20
CA LYS A 133 24.52 -38.81 -37.54
C LYS A 133 23.09 -38.69 -38.14
N PRO A 134 22.92 -38.13 -39.35
CA PRO A 134 21.61 -37.91 -39.98
C PRO A 134 21.25 -39.07 -40.92
N ASP A 135 19.95 -39.28 -41.16
CA ASP A 135 19.48 -40.06 -42.31
C ASP A 135 18.29 -39.38 -43.03
N PRO A 136 18.15 -39.56 -44.37
CA PRO A 136 17.25 -38.79 -45.21
C PRO A 136 16.06 -39.57 -45.78
N SER A 137 15.14 -38.80 -46.40
CA SER A 137 14.18 -39.17 -47.47
C SER A 137 12.98 -40.05 -47.10
N THR A 138 11.75 -39.63 -47.45
CA THR A 138 11.08 -40.05 -48.71
C THR A 138 9.74 -39.35 -48.93
N THR A 139 9.52 -38.99 -50.19
CA THR A 139 8.32 -38.42 -50.81
C THR A 139 7.28 -39.51 -51.08
N SER A 140 5.97 -39.21 -50.99
CA SER A 140 4.94 -39.79 -51.87
C SER A 140 3.64 -38.99 -51.83
N ALA A 141 3.18 -38.63 -53.02
CA ALA A 141 1.93 -37.92 -53.30
C ALA A 141 0.74 -38.88 -53.42
N SER A 142 -0.46 -38.42 -53.10
CA SER A 142 -1.70 -38.94 -53.70
C SER A 142 -2.78 -37.86 -53.75
N LYS A 143 -3.57 -37.90 -54.83
CA LYS A 143 -4.53 -36.89 -55.32
C LYS A 143 -5.99 -37.29 -55.04
N SER A 144 -6.84 -36.26 -54.83
CA SER A 144 -8.30 -36.15 -55.11
C SER A 144 -9.30 -36.81 -54.13
N PRO A 145 -10.61 -36.42 -54.09
CA PRO A 145 -11.37 -35.27 -54.65
C PRO A 145 -12.21 -34.48 -53.57
N PRO A 146 -13.02 -33.45 -53.93
CA PRO A 146 -13.49 -32.43 -53.00
C PRO A 146 -14.85 -32.75 -52.37
N GLU A 147 -14.97 -32.56 -51.06
CA GLU A 147 -16.27 -32.50 -50.37
C GLU A 147 -16.49 -31.13 -49.73
N THR A 148 -17.39 -30.40 -50.37
CA THR A 148 -18.23 -29.34 -49.81
C THR A 148 -18.71 -29.71 -48.42
N SER A 149 -18.10 -29.09 -47.41
CA SER A 149 -18.56 -29.14 -46.03
C SER A 149 -18.68 -27.71 -45.51
N ASN A 150 -19.89 -27.45 -45.01
CA ASN A 150 -20.41 -26.18 -44.58
C ASN A 150 -19.38 -25.39 -43.76
N THR A 151 -19.11 -24.16 -44.20
CA THR A 151 -18.46 -23.13 -43.41
C THR A 151 -19.37 -22.85 -42.21
N ALA A 152 -19.17 -23.60 -41.13
CA ALA A 152 -19.60 -23.20 -39.82
C ALA A 152 -18.88 -21.89 -39.54
N THR A 153 -19.61 -20.79 -39.65
CA THR A 153 -19.25 -19.51 -39.06
C THR A 153 -19.04 -19.80 -37.58
N THR A 154 -17.81 -20.09 -37.19
CA THR A 154 -17.34 -19.86 -35.84
C THR A 154 -17.50 -18.37 -35.64
N THR A 155 -18.67 -17.96 -35.18
CA THR A 155 -18.84 -16.75 -34.39
C THR A 155 -17.86 -16.93 -33.24
N THR A 156 -16.63 -16.45 -33.43
CA THR A 156 -15.77 -16.00 -32.36
C THR A 156 -16.67 -15.08 -31.56
N SER A 157 -17.21 -15.62 -30.48
CA SER A 157 -17.87 -14.86 -29.44
C SER A 157 -16.79 -13.90 -28.97
N GLY A 158 -16.73 -12.73 -29.62
CA GLY A 158 -15.86 -11.65 -29.24
C GLY A 158 -16.17 -11.44 -27.79
N GLN A 159 -15.22 -11.78 -26.92
CA GLN A 159 -15.33 -11.50 -25.51
C GLN A 159 -15.66 -10.02 -25.45
N GLN A 160 -16.90 -9.70 -25.07
CA GLN A 160 -17.28 -8.33 -24.76
C GLN A 160 -16.41 -7.99 -23.58
N GLN A 161 -15.24 -7.41 -23.87
CA GLN A 161 -14.35 -6.86 -22.88
C GLN A 161 -15.23 -5.94 -22.05
N LEU A 162 -15.48 -6.28 -20.77
CA LEU A 162 -16.25 -5.41 -19.91
C LEU A 162 -15.51 -4.08 -19.83
N ASN A 163 -16.00 -3.10 -20.58
CA ASN A 163 -15.45 -1.76 -20.55
C ASN A 163 -15.83 -1.16 -19.19
N LEU A 164 -14.82 -0.78 -18.40
CA LEU A 164 -15.07 0.08 -17.26
C LEU A 164 -15.70 1.37 -17.77
N LYS A 165 -16.62 1.93 -16.98
CA LYS A 165 -17.12 3.27 -17.25
C LYS A 165 -15.96 4.26 -17.10
N PRO A 166 -15.83 5.27 -17.98
CA PRO A 166 -14.96 6.42 -17.71
C PRO A 166 -15.18 6.95 -16.30
N ASN A 167 -14.09 7.20 -15.58
CA ASN A 167 -14.09 7.63 -14.18
C ASN A 167 -14.81 6.65 -13.23
N SER A 168 -14.77 5.34 -13.54
CA SER A 168 -15.25 4.31 -12.62
C SER A 168 -14.50 4.41 -11.29
N PRO A 169 -15.20 4.35 -10.15
CA PRO A 169 -14.55 4.34 -8.85
C PRO A 169 -13.72 3.07 -8.70
N LEU A 170 -12.48 3.23 -8.24
CA LEU A 170 -11.52 2.16 -7.98
C LEU A 170 -11.06 2.24 -6.54
N THR A 171 -10.90 1.09 -5.87
CA THR A 171 -10.19 1.03 -4.60
C THR A 171 -9.47 -0.30 -4.44
N ALA A 172 -8.27 -0.27 -3.88
CA ALA A 172 -7.50 -1.47 -3.59
C ALA A 172 -7.08 -1.53 -2.12
N THR A 173 -6.91 -2.74 -1.61
CA THR A 173 -6.24 -3.01 -0.34
C THR A 173 -5.49 -4.32 -0.43
N GLY A 174 -4.56 -4.57 0.48
CA GLY A 174 -3.81 -5.82 0.48
C GLY A 174 -3.14 -6.09 1.81
N TYR A 175 -2.73 -7.34 1.97
CA TYR A 175 -2.01 -7.80 3.15
C TYR A 175 -0.98 -8.85 2.77
N ARG A 176 -0.10 -9.14 3.73
CA ARG A 176 0.91 -10.19 3.61
C ARG A 176 0.61 -11.32 4.58
N ASP A 177 0.72 -12.55 4.11
CA ASP A 177 0.71 -13.76 4.92
C ASP A 177 2.02 -14.54 4.67
N GLY A 178 2.94 -14.43 5.64
CA GLY A 178 4.29 -14.98 5.51
C GLY A 178 5.09 -14.39 4.33
N ALA A 179 5.43 -15.26 3.37
CA ALA A 179 6.13 -14.88 2.14
C ALA A 179 5.17 -14.43 1.03
N PHE A 180 3.88 -14.68 1.19
CA PHE A 180 2.87 -14.38 0.18
C PHE A 180 2.15 -13.09 0.49
N TYR A 181 1.62 -12.45 -0.55
CA TYR A 181 0.78 -11.27 -0.41
C TYR A 181 -0.48 -11.40 -1.27
N HIS A 182 -1.51 -10.70 -0.83
CA HIS A 182 -2.82 -10.69 -1.43
C HIS A 182 -3.26 -9.26 -1.71
N ILE A 183 -3.89 -9.03 -2.85
CA ILE A 183 -4.47 -7.74 -3.23
C ILE A 183 -5.93 -7.96 -3.58
N HIS A 184 -6.79 -7.08 -3.07
CA HIS A 184 -8.20 -7.01 -3.42
C HIS A 184 -8.45 -5.68 -4.10
N LEU A 185 -8.87 -5.74 -5.36
CA LEU A 185 -9.21 -4.58 -6.18
C LEU A 185 -10.71 -4.56 -6.42
N PHE A 186 -11.37 -3.48 -6.02
CA PHE A 186 -12.79 -3.26 -6.24
C PHE A 186 -12.99 -2.17 -7.28
N TYR A 187 -13.98 -2.37 -8.14
CA TYR A 187 -14.32 -1.43 -9.20
C TYR A 187 -15.80 -1.50 -9.55
N GLN A 188 -16.32 -0.46 -10.22
CA GLN A 188 -17.68 -0.46 -10.75
C GLN A 188 -17.68 -0.72 -12.27
N SER A 189 -18.45 -1.69 -12.73
CA SER A 189 -18.66 -1.94 -14.16
C SER A 189 -19.64 -0.94 -14.77
N LEU A 190 -19.78 -0.97 -16.10
CA LEU A 190 -20.67 -0.07 -16.86
C LEU A 190 -22.15 -0.19 -16.46
N ASP A 191 -22.59 -1.39 -16.06
CA ASP A 191 -23.95 -1.66 -15.56
C ASP A 191 -24.18 -1.14 -14.12
N GLY A 192 -23.15 -0.56 -13.49
CA GLY A 192 -23.20 -0.03 -12.14
C GLY A 192 -22.95 -1.07 -11.05
N THR A 193 -22.68 -2.33 -11.40
CA THR A 193 -22.41 -3.39 -10.43
C THR A 193 -21.00 -3.27 -9.85
N ILE A 194 -20.83 -3.63 -8.58
CA ILE A 194 -19.50 -3.72 -7.96
C ILE A 194 -18.88 -5.07 -8.25
N HIS A 195 -17.62 -5.03 -8.65
CA HIS A 195 -16.80 -6.21 -8.85
C HIS A 195 -15.60 -6.23 -7.92
N ARG A 196 -15.04 -7.42 -7.70
CA ARG A 196 -13.76 -7.63 -7.00
C ARG A 196 -12.85 -8.55 -7.81
N SER A 197 -11.64 -8.10 -8.09
CA SER A 197 -10.54 -8.96 -8.56
C SER A 197 -9.58 -9.22 -7.41
N ARG A 198 -9.08 -10.45 -7.30
CA ARG A 198 -8.13 -10.84 -6.25
C ARG A 198 -6.82 -11.26 -6.87
N PHE A 199 -5.71 -10.74 -6.37
CA PHE A 199 -4.38 -11.26 -6.68
C PHE A 199 -3.89 -12.06 -5.48
N SER A 200 -3.30 -13.23 -5.73
CA SER A 200 -2.52 -13.95 -4.73
C SER A 200 -1.15 -14.22 -5.31
N SER A 201 -0.10 -13.97 -4.53
CA SER A 201 1.27 -14.37 -4.88
C SER A 201 1.57 -15.82 -4.55
N GLU A 202 0.59 -16.56 -4.02
CA GLU A 202 0.71 -17.98 -3.72
C GLU A 202 0.82 -18.85 -4.99
N GLY A 203 1.49 -19.99 -4.84
CA GLY A 203 1.61 -21.01 -5.88
C GLY A 203 2.89 -20.92 -6.73
N ASN A 204 3.15 -21.99 -7.47
CA ASN A 204 4.40 -22.18 -8.23
C ASN A 204 4.54 -21.26 -9.46
N ASN A 205 3.49 -20.53 -9.83
CA ASN A 205 3.39 -19.78 -11.10
C ASN A 205 3.52 -18.26 -10.95
N LYS A 206 4.28 -17.77 -9.96
CA LYS A 206 4.59 -16.32 -9.75
C LYS A 206 3.38 -15.43 -9.40
N GLY A 207 2.31 -16.01 -8.87
CA GLY A 207 1.08 -15.31 -8.51
C GLY A 207 0.19 -14.96 -9.71
N GLY A 208 -1.08 -14.68 -9.44
CA GLY A 208 -2.05 -14.39 -10.50
C GLY A 208 -3.34 -13.77 -10.00
N TRP A 209 -4.04 -13.11 -10.92
CA TRP A 209 -5.38 -12.59 -10.70
C TRP A 209 -6.43 -13.70 -10.82
N SER A 210 -7.37 -13.74 -9.89
CA SER A 210 -8.56 -14.59 -9.95
C SER A 210 -9.54 -14.07 -11.00
N LYS A 211 -10.49 -14.91 -11.39
CA LYS A 211 -11.68 -14.44 -12.10
C LYS A 211 -12.38 -13.38 -11.23
N PRO A 212 -12.81 -12.23 -11.79
CA PRO A 212 -13.53 -11.23 -11.02
C PRO A 212 -14.83 -11.78 -10.45
N GLU A 213 -15.22 -11.31 -9.27
CA GLU A 213 -16.49 -11.62 -8.63
C GLU A 213 -17.47 -10.46 -8.81
N ASN A 214 -18.77 -10.74 -8.81
CA ASN A 214 -19.83 -9.75 -8.99
C ASN A 214 -20.69 -9.65 -7.71
N PHE A 215 -20.96 -8.43 -7.26
CA PHE A 215 -21.77 -8.14 -6.07
C PHE A 215 -22.97 -7.25 -6.40
N SER A 216 -23.93 -7.81 -7.13
CA SER A 216 -25.16 -7.12 -7.52
C SER A 216 -26.03 -6.65 -6.34
N SER A 217 -25.84 -7.21 -5.14
CA SER A 217 -26.51 -6.78 -3.90
C SER A 217 -26.00 -5.43 -3.37
N ILE A 218 -24.77 -5.03 -3.72
CA ILE A 218 -24.18 -3.76 -3.31
C ILE A 218 -24.70 -2.67 -4.26
N LYS A 219 -25.53 -1.77 -3.74
CA LYS A 219 -26.07 -0.63 -4.49
C LYS A 219 -25.36 0.65 -4.08
N LEU A 220 -24.71 1.31 -5.03
CA LEU A 220 -24.14 2.64 -4.85
C LEU A 220 -25.21 3.72 -4.98
N LEU A 221 -24.94 4.88 -4.40
CA LEU A 221 -25.76 6.09 -4.54
C LEU A 221 -25.97 6.48 -6.01
N SER A 222 -24.88 6.50 -6.74
CA SER A 222 -24.84 6.83 -8.15
C SER A 222 -23.66 6.11 -8.82
N SER A 223 -23.72 6.00 -10.14
CA SER A 223 -22.56 5.59 -10.91
C SER A 223 -21.45 6.66 -10.79
N GLY A 224 -20.26 6.27 -10.36
CA GLY A 224 -19.17 7.20 -10.02
C GLY A 224 -19.05 7.54 -8.53
N SER A 225 -19.92 6.99 -7.66
CA SER A 225 -19.79 7.17 -6.21
C SER A 225 -18.48 6.60 -5.69
N SER A 226 -17.80 7.32 -4.80
CA SER A 226 -16.51 6.90 -4.25
C SER A 226 -16.59 5.55 -3.55
N LEU A 227 -15.55 4.74 -3.73
CA LEU A 227 -15.30 3.51 -2.98
C LEU A 227 -14.06 3.70 -2.10
N ALA A 228 -14.01 3.01 -0.96
CA ALA A 228 -12.80 2.88 -0.17
C ALA A 228 -12.72 1.47 0.40
N ALA A 229 -11.54 0.86 0.39
CA ALA A 229 -11.33 -0.48 0.92
C ALA A 229 -10.15 -0.52 1.88
N THR A 230 -10.24 -1.39 2.88
CA THR A 230 -9.14 -1.66 3.80
C THR A 230 -9.14 -3.12 4.24
N THR A 231 -8.00 -3.59 4.74
CA THR A 231 -7.87 -4.90 5.38
C THR A 231 -7.81 -4.74 6.89
N ASN A 232 -8.55 -5.56 7.62
CA ASN A 232 -8.52 -5.73 9.06
C ASN A 232 -7.78 -7.04 9.40
N LEU A 233 -6.57 -6.90 9.95
CA LEU A 233 -5.73 -8.03 10.36
C LEU A 233 -6.01 -8.51 11.79
N ALA A 234 -6.93 -7.88 12.54
CA ALA A 234 -7.33 -8.36 13.86
C ALA A 234 -8.14 -9.68 13.79
N LYS A 235 -8.45 -10.15 12.59
CA LYS A 235 -9.24 -11.34 12.29
C LYS A 235 -8.38 -12.36 11.55
N SER A 236 -8.68 -13.64 11.78
CA SER A 236 -8.02 -14.77 11.11
C SER A 236 -9.09 -15.67 10.51
N PRO A 237 -9.21 -15.77 9.18
CA PRO A 237 -8.39 -15.05 8.18
C PRO A 237 -8.65 -13.53 8.19
N PRO A 238 -7.75 -12.72 7.60
CA PRO A 238 -7.95 -11.28 7.45
C PRO A 238 -9.30 -10.93 6.82
N GLU A 239 -9.96 -9.89 7.35
CA GLU A 239 -11.21 -9.38 6.81
C GLU A 239 -10.94 -8.17 5.91
N ILE A 240 -11.60 -8.12 4.75
CA ILE A 240 -11.58 -6.95 3.87
C ILE A 240 -12.87 -6.16 4.09
N ASN A 241 -12.76 -4.87 4.32
CA ASN A 241 -13.91 -3.97 4.45
C ASN A 241 -13.99 -3.07 3.22
N LEU A 242 -15.13 -3.07 2.54
CA LEU A 242 -15.46 -2.12 1.47
C LEU A 242 -16.47 -1.11 2.01
N TYR A 243 -16.18 0.17 1.85
CA TYR A 243 -17.02 1.30 2.22
C TYR A 243 -17.47 2.07 0.98
N TYR A 244 -18.70 2.56 1.02
CA TYR A 244 -19.34 3.28 -0.09
C TYR A 244 -20.54 4.08 0.40
N LEU A 245 -21.11 4.92 -0.47
CA LEU A 245 -22.37 5.62 -0.20
C LEU A 245 -23.53 4.84 -0.82
N ASN A 246 -24.56 4.55 -0.02
CA ASN A 246 -25.77 3.88 -0.48
C ASN A 246 -26.75 4.86 -1.18
N PRO A 247 -27.85 4.40 -1.80
CA PRO A 247 -28.86 5.27 -2.44
C PRO A 247 -29.47 6.37 -1.58
N SER A 248 -29.34 6.28 -0.26
CA SER A 248 -29.78 7.29 0.70
C SER A 248 -28.67 8.28 1.09
N SER A 249 -27.53 8.29 0.38
CA SER A 249 -26.33 9.09 0.70
C SER A 249 -25.76 8.83 2.09
N GLN A 250 -26.02 7.64 2.65
CA GLN A 250 -25.47 7.24 3.93
C GLN A 250 -24.22 6.40 3.71
N LEU A 251 -23.23 6.60 4.58
CA LEU A 251 -22.08 5.72 4.66
C LEU A 251 -22.54 4.28 4.95
N SER A 252 -22.09 3.35 4.13
CA SER A 252 -22.37 1.92 4.23
C SER A 252 -21.10 1.12 3.99
N GLY A 253 -21.13 -0.16 4.34
CA GLY A 253 -20.03 -1.05 4.02
C GLY A 253 -20.37 -2.52 4.13
N HIS A 254 -19.52 -3.34 3.52
CA HIS A 254 -19.59 -4.79 3.53
C HIS A 254 -18.23 -5.36 3.96
N ARG A 255 -18.26 -6.52 4.63
CA ARG A 255 -17.06 -7.28 4.97
C ARG A 255 -16.90 -8.46 4.02
N PHE A 256 -15.67 -8.88 3.81
CA PHE A 256 -15.33 -10.08 3.07
C PHE A 256 -14.29 -10.86 3.86
N SER A 257 -14.39 -12.18 3.82
CA SER A 257 -13.40 -13.10 4.40
C SER A 257 -13.11 -14.17 3.36
N GLY A 258 -11.88 -14.14 2.82
CA GLY A 258 -11.55 -14.88 1.61
C GLY A 258 -12.54 -14.58 0.47
N ASP A 259 -13.25 -15.62 0.04
CA ASP A 259 -14.16 -15.61 -1.11
C ASP A 259 -15.58 -15.23 -0.74
N SER A 260 -15.89 -15.19 0.56
CA SER A 260 -17.25 -15.00 1.05
C SER A 260 -17.53 -13.53 1.30
N LEU A 261 -18.59 -13.02 0.66
CA LEU A 261 -19.28 -11.81 1.10
C LEU A 261 -19.93 -12.11 2.46
N LEU A 262 -19.53 -11.36 3.48
CA LEU A 262 -20.11 -11.46 4.81
C LEU A 262 -21.29 -10.48 4.95
N THR A 263 -21.75 -10.31 6.20
CA THR A 263 -22.83 -9.39 6.52
C THR A 263 -22.43 -7.92 6.28
N PRO A 264 -23.42 -7.05 6.00
CA PRO A 264 -23.22 -5.61 6.02
C PRO A 264 -22.61 -5.15 7.36
N ILE A 265 -21.82 -4.08 7.33
CA ILE A 265 -21.26 -3.45 8.53
C ILE A 265 -22.38 -2.64 9.22
N THR A 266 -23.26 -3.34 9.93
CA THR A 266 -24.45 -2.74 10.57
C THR A 266 -24.08 -1.71 11.65
N SER A 267 -22.90 -1.80 12.25
CA SER A 267 -22.41 -0.81 13.22
C SER A 267 -22.23 0.59 12.62
N LEU A 268 -22.02 0.72 11.30
CA LEU A 268 -21.99 2.01 10.61
C LEU A 268 -23.38 2.66 10.54
N GLN A 269 -24.44 1.86 10.57
CA GLN A 269 -25.82 2.35 10.48
C GLN A 269 -26.33 2.91 11.81
N GLN A 270 -25.65 2.64 12.92
CA GLN A 270 -26.01 3.16 14.24
C GLN A 270 -25.66 4.65 14.38
N THR A 271 -24.71 5.13 13.59
CA THR A 271 -24.31 6.55 13.49
C THR A 271 -24.53 7.04 12.07
N PRO A 272 -25.80 7.13 11.59
CA PRO A 272 -26.11 7.42 10.20
C PRO A 272 -25.52 8.78 9.83
N THR A 273 -24.41 8.74 9.10
CA THR A 273 -23.73 9.94 8.64
C THR A 273 -24.05 10.13 7.18
N VAL A 274 -24.78 11.21 6.89
CA VAL A 274 -25.05 11.63 5.52
C VAL A 274 -23.78 12.26 4.98
N ILE A 275 -23.24 11.67 3.93
CA ILE A 275 -22.04 12.16 3.24
C ILE A 275 -22.46 12.61 1.85
N SER A 276 -21.97 13.76 1.41
CA SER A 276 -22.24 14.25 0.06
C SER A 276 -21.78 13.25 -1.01
N SER A 277 -22.56 13.08 -2.06
CA SER A 277 -22.22 12.23 -3.22
C SER A 277 -20.94 12.66 -3.93
N GLN A 278 -20.54 13.92 -3.76
CA GLN A 278 -19.32 14.50 -4.33
C GLN A 278 -18.09 14.24 -3.44
N SER A 279 -18.30 13.77 -2.21
CA SER A 279 -17.23 13.45 -1.28
C SER A 279 -16.47 12.22 -1.74
N LYS A 280 -15.13 12.27 -1.65
CA LYS A 280 -14.29 11.10 -1.80
C LYS A 280 -14.19 10.35 -0.47
N LEU A 281 -13.93 9.06 -0.55
CA LEU A 281 -13.69 8.18 0.58
C LEU A 281 -12.27 7.63 0.49
N SER A 282 -11.59 7.52 1.63
CA SER A 282 -10.32 6.79 1.72
C SER A 282 -10.26 6.05 3.05
N ALA A 283 -9.77 4.81 3.04
CA ALA A 283 -9.82 3.93 4.20
C ALA A 283 -8.49 3.21 4.40
N TYR A 284 -8.14 3.05 5.67
CA TYR A 284 -6.98 2.32 6.13
C TYR A 284 -7.24 1.97 7.60
N HIS A 285 -7.43 0.68 7.87
CA HIS A 285 -8.01 0.18 9.09
C HIS A 285 -7.22 0.65 10.32
N PRO A 286 -7.89 1.14 11.37
CA PRO A 286 -9.34 1.21 11.61
C PRO A 286 -10.01 2.52 11.19
N VAL A 287 -9.41 3.28 10.28
CA VAL A 287 -9.82 4.65 9.95
C VAL A 287 -10.45 4.73 8.56
N LEU A 288 -11.47 5.58 8.44
CA LEU A 288 -12.05 6.04 7.20
C LEU A 288 -12.11 7.57 7.24
N ILE A 289 -11.81 8.22 6.12
CA ILE A 289 -11.92 9.67 5.95
C ILE A 289 -12.92 9.99 4.83
N SER A 290 -13.71 11.04 5.01
CA SER A 290 -14.52 11.67 3.97
C SER A 290 -14.42 13.19 4.07
N GLN A 291 -15.07 13.89 3.15
CA GLN A 291 -15.24 15.34 3.20
C GLN A 291 -16.69 15.75 3.46
N ASN A 292 -16.86 16.76 4.31
CA ASN A 292 -18.11 17.48 4.52
C ASN A 292 -18.26 18.63 3.52
N ILE A 293 -19.25 18.51 2.63
CA ILE A 293 -19.56 19.50 1.58
C ILE A 293 -20.82 20.25 2.01
N PRO A 294 -20.86 21.60 1.96
CA PRO A 294 -19.94 22.48 1.22
C PRO A 294 -18.75 23.03 2.02
N SER A 295 -18.62 22.69 3.31
CA SER A 295 -17.60 23.30 4.18
C SER A 295 -16.15 23.05 3.71
N GLY A 296 -15.92 21.94 3.00
CA GLY A 296 -14.60 21.45 2.64
C GLY A 296 -13.88 20.75 3.78
N THR A 297 -14.40 20.77 5.01
CA THR A 297 -13.74 20.12 6.16
C THR A 297 -13.74 18.60 6.02
N LEU A 298 -12.71 17.95 6.55
CA LEU A 298 -12.56 16.49 6.51
C LEU A 298 -13.23 15.86 7.74
N GLN A 299 -14.03 14.84 7.52
CA GLN A 299 -14.62 14.00 8.56
C GLN A 299 -13.81 12.72 8.72
N TYR A 300 -13.47 12.42 9.96
CA TYR A 300 -12.74 11.25 10.37
C TYR A 300 -13.67 10.29 11.09
N PHE A 301 -13.65 9.03 10.65
CA PHE A 301 -14.40 7.93 11.23
C PHE A 301 -13.42 6.88 11.73
N ARG A 302 -13.61 6.39 12.96
CA ARG A 302 -12.82 5.31 13.54
C ARG A 302 -13.69 4.16 13.96
N ASP A 303 -13.31 2.97 13.51
CA ASP A 303 -13.89 1.72 13.93
C ASP A 303 -13.26 1.24 15.24
N TRP A 304 -14.01 1.28 16.34
CA TRP A 304 -13.57 0.73 17.63
C TRP A 304 -14.21 -0.63 17.94
N SER A 305 -14.78 -1.31 16.95
CA SER A 305 -15.47 -2.59 17.17
C SER A 305 -14.52 -3.68 17.72
N PHE A 306 -13.21 -3.58 17.47
CA PHE A 306 -12.22 -4.47 18.06
C PHE A 306 -12.06 -4.29 19.58
N GLU A 307 -12.51 -3.16 20.15
CA GLU A 307 -12.59 -2.90 21.59
C GLU A 307 -14.02 -3.01 22.13
N GLY A 308 -14.97 -3.50 21.32
CA GLY A 308 -16.38 -3.57 21.70
C GLY A 308 -17.09 -2.21 21.76
N ARG A 309 -16.53 -1.15 21.17
CA ARG A 309 -17.18 0.17 21.09
C ARG A 309 -17.77 0.42 19.70
N SER A 310 -18.64 1.43 19.60
CA SER A 310 -19.22 1.88 18.35
C SER A 310 -18.24 2.69 17.50
N TRP A 311 -18.63 3.00 16.27
CA TRP A 311 -17.91 3.96 15.45
C TRP A 311 -17.88 5.33 16.12
N GLU A 312 -16.74 5.99 16.06
CA GLU A 312 -16.58 7.40 16.45
C GLU A 312 -16.41 8.24 15.18
N ASN A 313 -16.98 9.45 15.19
CA ASN A 313 -16.80 10.41 14.13
C ASN A 313 -16.48 11.80 14.67
N TYR A 314 -15.53 12.49 14.04
CA TYR A 314 -15.22 13.88 14.36
C TYR A 314 -14.69 14.62 13.13
N THR A 315 -14.79 15.95 13.15
CA THR A 315 -14.21 16.79 12.09
C THR A 315 -12.75 17.06 12.41
N LEU A 316 -11.86 16.84 11.44
CA LEU A 316 -10.44 17.13 11.62
C LEU A 316 -10.22 18.64 11.77
N PRO A 317 -9.62 19.11 12.88
CA PRO A 317 -9.20 20.50 13.00
C PRO A 317 -8.34 20.93 11.82
N GLN A 318 -8.39 22.22 11.43
CA GLN A 318 -7.51 22.80 10.40
C GLN A 318 -7.62 22.18 8.99
N SER A 319 -8.61 21.31 8.75
CA SER A 319 -8.92 20.75 7.43
C SER A 319 -9.77 21.66 6.54
N ASN A 320 -10.03 22.89 6.99
CA ASN A 320 -10.82 23.90 6.26
C ASN A 320 -10.11 24.43 4.99
N SER A 321 -8.82 24.12 4.83
CA SER A 321 -8.04 24.41 3.63
C SER A 321 -8.33 23.47 2.46
N ALA A 322 -8.96 22.31 2.69
CA ALA A 322 -9.24 21.34 1.63
C ALA A 322 -10.16 21.91 0.54
N PHE A 323 -9.85 21.55 -0.71
CA PHE A 323 -10.68 21.85 -1.88
C PHE A 323 -11.97 21.00 -1.84
N VAL A 324 -13.10 21.54 -2.30
CA VAL A 324 -14.37 20.80 -2.34
C VAL A 324 -14.25 19.64 -3.34
N SER A 325 -14.65 18.44 -2.91
CA SER A 325 -14.46 17.19 -3.64
C SER A 325 -12.97 16.84 -3.85
N THR A 326 -12.11 17.24 -2.92
CA THR A 326 -10.69 16.87 -2.95
C THR A 326 -10.52 15.35 -3.04
N PRO A 327 -9.55 14.84 -3.82
CA PRO A 327 -9.13 13.47 -3.66
C PRO A 327 -8.54 13.26 -2.26
N LEU A 328 -8.63 12.02 -1.74
CA LEU A 328 -8.21 11.66 -0.38
C LEU A 328 -7.36 10.41 -0.42
N VAL A 329 -6.21 10.47 0.25
CA VAL A 329 -5.32 9.32 0.44
C VAL A 329 -5.02 9.19 1.93
N LEU A 330 -5.28 8.00 2.47
CA LEU A 330 -5.08 7.67 3.87
C LEU A 330 -3.96 6.64 4.00
N LEU A 331 -2.88 7.00 4.67
CA LEU A 331 -1.65 6.19 4.73
C LEU A 331 -1.04 6.18 6.14
N PRO A 332 -0.48 5.06 6.59
CA PRO A 332 0.35 5.05 7.78
C PRO A 332 1.60 5.93 7.57
N ASN A 333 1.97 6.70 8.59
CA ASN A 333 3.12 7.62 8.55
C ASN A 333 4.38 7.00 9.21
N ALA A 334 4.23 5.82 9.83
CA ALA A 334 5.29 5.08 10.51
C ALA A 334 5.19 3.58 10.22
N VAL A 335 6.27 2.84 10.49
CA VAL A 335 6.34 1.37 10.26
C VAL A 335 5.43 0.60 11.21
N THR A 336 5.32 1.09 12.44
CA THR A 336 4.40 0.58 13.45
C THR A 336 3.13 1.40 13.44
N TYR A 337 1.99 0.72 13.48
CA TYR A 337 0.70 1.38 13.67
C TYR A 337 0.56 1.84 15.12
N GLN A 338 0.85 3.12 15.39
CA GLN A 338 0.72 3.73 16.72
C GLN A 338 -0.53 4.63 16.83
N ASP A 339 -1.66 4.20 16.25
CA ASP A 339 -2.86 5.05 16.08
C ASP A 339 -2.59 6.37 15.32
N SER A 340 -1.46 6.46 14.62
CA SER A 340 -1.06 7.61 13.82
C SER A 340 -1.32 7.32 12.36
N ILE A 341 -2.13 8.15 11.73
CA ILE A 341 -2.42 8.05 10.31
C ILE A 341 -2.30 9.39 9.61
N GLY A 342 -1.71 9.34 8.43
CA GLY A 342 -1.55 10.46 7.53
C GLY A 342 -2.72 10.56 6.56
N VAL A 343 -3.26 11.78 6.44
CA VAL A 343 -4.25 12.13 5.42
C VAL A 343 -3.58 13.06 4.43
N LEU A 344 -3.60 12.72 3.16
CA LEU A 344 -3.16 13.56 2.06
C LEU A 344 -4.39 13.99 1.24
N TYR A 345 -4.45 15.28 0.91
CA TYR A 345 -5.55 15.89 0.19
C TYR A 345 -5.05 17.10 -0.61
N VAL A 346 -5.87 17.63 -1.52
CA VAL A 346 -5.60 18.85 -2.29
C VAL A 346 -6.27 20.03 -1.61
N ASP A 347 -5.48 21.06 -1.33
CA ASP A 347 -5.97 22.28 -0.71
C ASP A 347 -6.60 23.24 -1.75
N ARG A 348 -7.19 24.34 -1.27
CA ARG A 348 -7.81 25.36 -2.14
C ARG A 348 -6.82 26.04 -3.08
N LYS A 349 -5.51 26.02 -2.78
CA LYS A 349 -4.46 26.55 -3.66
C LYS A 349 -4.14 25.57 -4.79
N GLY A 350 -4.49 24.30 -4.64
CA GLY A 350 -4.15 23.23 -5.58
C GLY A 350 -2.85 22.52 -5.21
N GLU A 351 -2.41 22.67 -3.96
CA GLU A 351 -1.25 21.97 -3.42
C GLU A 351 -1.70 20.72 -2.67
N VAL A 352 -0.89 19.66 -2.71
CA VAL A 352 -1.05 18.54 -1.79
C VAL A 352 -0.73 19.05 -0.39
N ALA A 353 -1.70 18.93 0.50
CA ALA A 353 -1.56 19.16 1.92
C ALA A 353 -1.66 17.84 2.69
N SER A 354 -1.00 17.81 3.84
CA SER A 354 -0.99 16.71 4.76
C SER A 354 -1.63 17.08 6.09
N TYR A 355 -2.35 16.14 6.67
CA TYR A 355 -2.84 16.19 8.04
C TYR A 355 -2.46 14.90 8.76
N LEU A 356 -2.21 14.98 10.06
CA LEU A 356 -1.83 13.84 10.88
C LEU A 356 -2.85 13.65 11.98
N ALA A 357 -3.62 12.57 11.87
CA ALA A 357 -4.56 12.15 12.89
C ALA A 357 -3.84 11.17 13.83
N SER A 358 -3.72 11.55 15.10
CA SER A 358 -3.25 10.70 16.19
C SER A 358 -4.22 10.81 17.36
N THR A 359 -4.51 9.69 18.00
CA THR A 359 -5.37 9.69 19.20
C THR A 359 -4.60 9.75 20.51
N ASN A 360 -3.28 9.51 20.51
CA ASN A 360 -2.54 9.19 21.75
C ASN A 360 -1.33 10.09 22.05
N ASN A 361 -1.32 11.36 21.59
CA ASN A 361 -0.17 12.26 21.81
C ASN A 361 1.17 11.64 21.37
N THR A 362 1.16 10.74 20.38
CA THR A 362 2.38 10.13 19.85
C THR A 362 3.33 11.22 19.38
N ARG A 363 4.61 11.06 19.71
CA ARG A 363 5.61 12.10 19.46
C ARG A 363 5.78 12.25 17.96
N VAL A 364 5.59 13.49 17.49
CA VAL A 364 5.81 13.93 16.10
C VAL A 364 7.22 13.58 15.59
N GLU A 365 8.18 13.36 16.48
CA GLU A 365 9.57 13.00 16.17
C GLU A 365 9.72 11.64 15.47
N GLU A 366 8.73 10.75 15.55
CA GLU A 366 8.74 9.45 14.86
C GLU A 366 8.04 9.48 13.50
N TRP A 367 7.57 10.65 13.07
CA TRP A 367 6.80 10.80 11.83
C TRP A 367 7.72 11.05 10.65
N SER A 368 7.42 10.37 9.55
CA SER A 368 8.17 10.49 8.31
C SER A 368 7.97 11.84 7.63
N TRP A 369 6.80 12.45 7.83
CA TRP A 369 6.47 13.78 7.32
C TRP A 369 5.46 14.49 8.24
N GLY A 370 5.49 15.82 8.23
CA GLY A 370 4.69 16.69 9.13
C GLY A 370 3.35 17.16 8.53
N ILE A 371 2.64 18.01 9.28
CA ILE A 371 1.37 18.65 8.89
C ILE A 371 1.68 19.88 8.01
N GLY A 372 0.88 20.12 6.96
CA GLY A 372 0.92 21.36 6.19
C GLY A 372 1.00 21.13 4.69
N SER A 373 1.41 22.16 3.94
CA SER A 373 1.66 22.02 2.50
C SER A 373 2.92 21.18 2.26
N THR A 374 2.84 20.29 1.28
CA THR A 374 3.97 19.51 0.81
C THR A 374 4.82 20.26 -0.23
N GLY A 375 4.30 21.38 -0.76
CA GLY A 375 4.87 22.08 -1.92
C GLY A 375 4.63 21.38 -3.27
N VAL A 376 3.97 20.21 -3.29
CA VAL A 376 3.59 19.51 -4.51
C VAL A 376 2.32 20.15 -5.08
N THR A 377 2.40 20.73 -6.27
CA THR A 377 1.27 21.38 -6.94
C THR A 377 0.63 20.45 -7.98
N PHE A 378 -0.69 20.36 -7.98
CA PHE A 378 -1.46 19.79 -9.09
C PHE A 378 -1.51 20.79 -10.24
N GLY A 379 -1.26 20.31 -11.47
CA GLY A 379 -1.55 21.10 -12.66
C GLY A 379 -3.05 21.28 -12.83
N GLY A 380 -3.45 22.46 -13.34
CA GLY A 380 -4.78 22.85 -13.84
C GLY A 380 -6.03 22.43 -13.07
N ASN A 381 -6.33 21.13 -13.02
CA ASN A 381 -7.55 20.56 -12.50
C ASN A 381 -7.38 19.98 -11.09
N LYS A 382 -7.94 20.69 -10.09
CA LYS A 382 -7.87 20.32 -8.66
C LYS A 382 -8.75 19.12 -8.27
N THR A 383 -9.42 18.49 -9.24
CA THR A 383 -10.25 17.28 -9.05
C THR A 383 -9.58 16.01 -9.55
N ASN A 384 -8.33 16.08 -10.01
CA ASN A 384 -7.60 14.92 -10.49
C ASN A 384 -7.46 13.87 -9.37
N ALA A 385 -7.42 12.61 -9.76
CA ALA A 385 -7.28 11.53 -8.78
C ALA A 385 -5.91 11.57 -8.10
N LEU A 386 -5.90 11.14 -6.84
CA LEU A 386 -4.71 10.98 -6.03
C LEU A 386 -4.70 9.55 -5.51
N GLY A 387 -3.65 8.81 -5.82
CA GLY A 387 -3.35 7.51 -5.21
C GLY A 387 -2.05 7.62 -4.42
N GLY A 388 -1.85 6.74 -3.45
CA GLY A 388 -0.56 6.69 -2.77
C GLY A 388 -0.34 5.41 -1.99
N PHE A 389 0.92 5.10 -1.73
CA PHE A 389 1.33 3.97 -0.92
C PHE A 389 2.56 4.32 -0.09
N VAL A 390 2.86 3.48 0.90
CA VAL A 390 4.08 3.61 1.69
C VAL A 390 4.87 2.32 1.77
N ASN A 391 6.18 2.46 1.98
CA ASN A 391 7.10 1.38 2.28
C ASN A 391 7.79 1.60 3.62
N GLY A 392 8.03 0.54 4.38
CA GLY A 392 8.78 0.63 5.62
C GLY A 392 10.27 0.88 5.40
N ARG A 393 10.86 1.73 6.26
CA ARG A 393 12.31 1.96 6.40
C ARG A 393 12.79 1.53 7.79
N THR A 394 14.08 1.73 8.05
CA THR A 394 14.63 1.62 9.40
C THR A 394 14.13 2.75 10.30
N LYS A 395 14.31 2.61 11.63
CA LYS A 395 13.98 3.64 12.64
C LYS A 395 12.51 4.10 12.65
N ASN A 396 11.59 3.19 12.34
CA ASN A 396 10.14 3.45 12.31
C ASN A 396 9.65 4.42 11.22
N LEU A 397 10.49 4.78 10.25
CA LEU A 397 10.14 5.70 9.17
C LEU A 397 9.57 4.97 7.95
N VAL A 398 8.86 5.68 7.08
CA VAL A 398 8.30 5.16 5.82
C VAL A 398 8.71 6.02 4.64
N ASP A 399 8.89 5.43 3.47
CA ASP A 399 8.88 6.16 2.21
C ASP A 399 7.44 6.30 1.75
N THR A 400 7.00 7.51 1.40
CA THR A 400 5.66 7.79 0.91
C THR A 400 5.71 8.19 -0.56
N TYR A 401 4.87 7.57 -1.37
CA TYR A 401 4.74 7.84 -2.80
C TYR A 401 3.30 8.21 -3.09
N ILE A 402 3.11 9.29 -3.83
CA ILE A 402 1.80 9.69 -4.35
C ILE A 402 1.85 9.81 -5.86
N LEU A 403 0.76 9.38 -6.49
CA LEU A 403 0.55 9.46 -7.92
C LEU A 403 -0.67 10.30 -8.20
N PHE A 404 -0.60 11.08 -9.25
CA PHE A 404 -1.75 11.81 -9.75
C PHE A 404 -1.70 11.92 -11.27
N GLU A 405 -2.89 11.99 -11.86
CA GLU A 405 -3.04 12.22 -13.29
C GLU A 405 -3.12 13.73 -13.55
N ASP A 406 -2.52 14.20 -14.63
CA ASP A 406 -2.72 15.55 -15.15
C ASP A 406 -2.58 15.55 -16.68
N GLU A 407 -3.62 16.03 -17.36
CA GLU A 407 -3.71 16.11 -18.82
C GLU A 407 -3.37 14.80 -19.57
N GLY A 408 -3.81 13.66 -19.06
CA GLY A 408 -3.58 12.32 -19.62
C GLY A 408 -2.16 11.78 -19.37
N LYS A 409 -1.43 12.39 -18.43
CA LYS A 409 -0.09 11.95 -18.01
C LYS A 409 -0.10 11.61 -16.54
N LEU A 410 0.76 10.68 -16.14
CA LEU A 410 0.92 10.28 -14.74
C LEU A 410 2.15 10.96 -14.14
N TYR A 411 2.00 11.51 -12.95
CA TYR A 411 3.06 12.15 -12.19
C TYR A 411 3.24 11.47 -10.85
N GLU A 412 4.48 11.47 -10.35
CA GLU A 412 4.84 11.04 -9.01
C GLU A 412 5.34 12.23 -8.19
N ALA A 413 4.95 12.27 -6.92
CA ALA A 413 5.71 12.95 -5.89
C ALA A 413 6.01 11.98 -4.75
N ARG A 414 7.11 12.20 -4.04
CA ARG A 414 7.55 11.28 -2.98
C ARG A 414 8.26 11.96 -1.83
N GLN A 415 8.19 11.33 -0.67
CA GLN A 415 8.98 11.65 0.51
C GLN A 415 9.72 10.38 0.93
N ASP A 416 11.04 10.44 0.98
CA ASP A 416 11.92 9.29 1.19
C ASP A 416 13.18 9.68 1.98
N GLU A 417 14.09 8.74 2.24
CA GLU A 417 15.33 9.05 2.98
C GLU A 417 16.23 10.07 2.24
N SER A 418 16.28 9.98 0.91
CA SER A 418 17.08 10.88 0.09
C SER A 418 16.52 12.31 0.05
N THR A 419 15.28 12.52 0.50
CA THR A 419 14.63 13.83 0.53
C THR A 419 14.81 14.57 1.84
N GLY A 420 15.39 13.92 2.87
CA GLY A 420 15.36 14.43 4.23
C GLY A 420 13.92 14.60 4.71
N SER A 421 13.58 15.77 5.25
CA SER A 421 12.23 16.08 5.73
C SER A 421 11.27 16.62 4.65
N GLY A 422 11.72 16.78 3.40
CA GLY A 422 10.94 17.43 2.34
C GLY A 422 10.30 16.46 1.34
N TRP A 423 9.32 16.95 0.58
CA TRP A 423 8.77 16.23 -0.58
C TRP A 423 9.59 16.55 -1.85
N LYS A 424 9.69 15.59 -2.76
CA LYS A 424 10.25 15.75 -4.11
C LYS A 424 9.18 15.53 -5.17
N GLY A 425 9.34 16.20 -6.30
CA GLY A 425 8.41 16.16 -7.42
C GLY A 425 7.59 17.45 -7.56
N PRO A 426 6.61 17.47 -8.47
CA PRO A 426 6.16 16.33 -9.26
C PRO A 426 7.11 15.97 -10.41
N ASN A 427 7.23 14.67 -10.69
CA ASN A 427 8.00 14.13 -11.82
C ASN A 427 7.08 13.31 -12.73
N GLU A 428 7.11 13.59 -14.04
CA GLU A 428 6.36 12.79 -15.02
C GLU A 428 6.88 11.35 -15.06
N ILE A 429 5.97 10.39 -14.94
CA ILE A 429 6.27 8.97 -15.03
C ILE A 429 6.27 8.57 -16.51
N LYS A 430 7.46 8.37 -17.06
CA LYS A 430 7.64 8.01 -18.47
C LYS A 430 7.32 6.54 -18.72
N GLY A 431 6.83 6.24 -19.93
CA GLY A 431 6.57 4.87 -20.38
C GLY A 431 5.22 4.28 -19.94
N ILE A 432 4.38 5.07 -19.28
CA ILE A 432 2.97 4.74 -19.05
C ILE A 432 2.16 5.58 -20.04
N GLU A 433 1.91 5.00 -21.22
CA GLU A 433 1.12 5.63 -22.26
C GLU A 433 -0.39 5.37 -22.03
N GLU A 434 -1.23 6.18 -22.67
CA GLU A 434 -2.69 5.99 -22.68
C GLU A 434 -3.38 6.14 -21.31
N VAL A 435 -2.91 6.97 -20.39
CA VAL A 435 -3.66 7.25 -19.15
C VAL A 435 -4.96 7.99 -19.48
N GLU A 436 -6.10 7.46 -19.06
CA GLU A 436 -7.38 8.11 -19.31
C GLU A 436 -7.53 9.37 -18.45
N LYS A 437 -7.84 10.51 -19.09
CA LYS A 437 -8.01 11.78 -18.38
C LYS A 437 -9.14 11.70 -17.36
N GLY A 438 -8.86 12.09 -16.12
CA GLY A 438 -9.81 12.01 -15.00
C GLY A 438 -9.91 10.63 -14.36
N THR A 439 -9.08 9.66 -14.77
CA THR A 439 -9.07 8.33 -14.17
C THR A 439 -8.89 8.40 -12.66
N GLU A 440 -9.62 7.57 -11.93
CA GLU A 440 -9.31 7.27 -10.54
C GLU A 440 -7.96 6.53 -10.45
N ILE A 441 -7.23 6.75 -9.36
CA ILE A 441 -5.98 6.07 -9.06
C ILE A 441 -6.11 5.48 -7.67
N THR A 442 -5.88 4.18 -7.53
CA THR A 442 -5.80 3.54 -6.22
C THR A 442 -4.50 2.76 -6.11
N CYS A 443 -3.85 2.81 -4.95
CA CYS A 443 -2.59 2.14 -4.72
C CYS A 443 -2.69 1.24 -3.48
N VAL A 444 -1.86 0.21 -3.44
CA VAL A 444 -1.86 -0.76 -2.34
C VAL A 444 -0.80 -0.40 -1.32
N THR A 445 -1.24 -0.17 -0.09
CA THR A 445 -0.35 -0.22 1.08
C THR A 445 -0.59 -1.53 1.81
N MET A 446 0.49 -2.19 2.23
CA MET A 446 0.41 -3.36 3.09
C MET A 446 -0.34 -3.01 4.38
N ALA A 447 -1.39 -3.75 4.69
CA ALA A 447 -2.10 -3.60 5.95
C ALA A 447 -1.21 -3.87 7.17
N LEU A 448 -1.49 -3.16 8.26
CA LEU A 448 -0.72 -3.21 9.51
C LEU A 448 -1.60 -3.57 10.67
N TRP A 449 -1.02 -4.26 11.64
CA TRP A 449 -1.65 -4.48 12.94
C TRP A 449 -0.60 -4.85 13.97
N GLU A 450 -0.24 -3.88 14.80
CA GLU A 450 0.82 -4.04 15.79
C GLU A 450 0.51 -5.11 16.83
N LEU A 451 -0.76 -5.27 17.23
CA LEU A 451 -1.16 -6.31 18.19
C LEU A 451 -0.85 -7.74 17.69
N ASN A 452 -0.75 -7.92 16.36
CA ASN A 452 -0.33 -9.18 15.75
C ASN A 452 1.14 -9.17 15.29
N GLY A 453 1.90 -8.14 15.68
CA GLY A 453 3.30 -7.97 15.29
C GLY A 453 3.51 -7.64 13.80
N VAL A 454 2.45 -7.27 13.08
CA VAL A 454 2.53 -6.98 11.63
C VAL A 454 2.94 -5.53 11.43
N ARG A 455 4.12 -5.34 10.86
CA ARG A 455 4.78 -4.04 10.61
C ARG A 455 5.00 -3.81 9.13
N LEU A 456 5.15 -2.54 8.73
CA LEU A 456 5.44 -2.23 7.33
C LEU A 456 6.79 -2.81 6.97
N LYS A 457 6.83 -3.24 5.74
CA LYS A 457 7.93 -3.97 5.14
C LYS A 457 8.57 -3.09 4.07
N GLY A 458 9.86 -3.27 3.86
CA GLY A 458 10.61 -2.53 2.84
C GLY A 458 10.47 -3.15 1.45
N GLU A 459 9.92 -4.36 1.39
CA GLU A 459 9.61 -5.11 0.18
C GLU A 459 8.71 -4.31 -0.77
N LYS A 460 9.10 -4.27 -2.05
CA LYS A 460 8.48 -3.42 -3.07
C LYS A 460 7.43 -4.17 -3.91
N ASP A 461 7.23 -5.46 -3.69
CA ASP A 461 6.32 -6.35 -4.44
C ASP A 461 4.84 -5.92 -4.41
N MET A 462 4.43 -5.19 -3.37
CA MET A 462 3.07 -4.64 -3.19
C MET A 462 2.91 -3.18 -3.63
N ASN A 463 3.95 -2.51 -4.18
CA ASN A 463 3.89 -1.12 -4.63
C ASN A 463 3.13 -0.94 -5.94
N ARG A 464 1.90 -1.42 -5.96
CA ARG A 464 1.05 -1.51 -7.14
C ARG A 464 -0.01 -0.44 -7.07
N CYS A 465 -0.21 0.24 -8.19
CA CYS A 465 -1.31 1.15 -8.39
C CYS A 465 -2.15 0.71 -9.59
N PHE A 466 -3.42 1.07 -9.54
CA PHE A 466 -4.42 0.72 -10.52
C PHE A 466 -5.12 1.98 -11.01
N LEU A 467 -5.26 2.08 -12.31
CA LEU A 467 -5.90 3.19 -13.00
C LEU A 467 -6.46 2.74 -14.35
N MET A 468 -7.35 3.54 -14.93
CA MET A 468 -7.85 3.31 -16.28
C MET A 468 -6.83 3.81 -17.31
N GLY A 469 -6.48 2.91 -18.22
CA GLY A 469 -5.77 3.22 -19.45
C GLY A 469 -6.73 3.41 -20.62
N GLY A 470 -6.15 3.57 -21.81
CA GLY A 470 -6.87 3.80 -23.05
C GLY A 470 -7.90 2.71 -23.29
N LYS A 471 -9.06 3.12 -23.82
CA LYS A 471 -10.17 2.23 -24.20
C LYS A 471 -10.81 1.52 -22.99
N GLY A 472 -10.81 2.12 -21.81
CA GLY A 472 -11.51 1.61 -20.62
C GLY A 472 -10.87 0.36 -20.00
N LYS A 473 -9.57 0.16 -20.24
CA LYS A 473 -8.80 -0.96 -19.68
C LYS A 473 -8.32 -0.63 -18.28
N LEU A 474 -8.42 -1.59 -17.36
CA LEU A 474 -7.84 -1.45 -16.02
C LEU A 474 -6.36 -1.83 -16.05
N MET A 475 -5.48 -0.86 -15.91
CA MET A 475 -4.03 -1.07 -15.91
C MET A 475 -3.50 -1.26 -14.50
N GLU A 476 -2.54 -2.16 -14.37
CA GLU A 476 -1.70 -2.31 -13.20
C GLU A 476 -0.32 -1.71 -13.48
N VAL A 477 0.12 -0.79 -12.62
CA VAL A 477 1.46 -0.19 -12.66
C VAL A 477 2.20 -0.51 -11.36
N TRP A 478 3.51 -0.75 -11.46
CA TRP A 478 4.33 -1.20 -10.34
C TRP A 478 5.59 -0.35 -10.20
N PHE A 479 5.86 0.11 -8.97
CA PHE A 479 7.14 0.67 -8.59
C PHE A 479 8.05 -0.40 -7.99
N ASP A 480 9.05 -0.83 -8.77
CA ASP A 480 9.97 -1.92 -8.39
C ASP A 480 11.12 -1.48 -7.48
N GLY A 481 11.17 -0.20 -7.10
CA GLY A 481 12.25 0.41 -6.34
C GLY A 481 13.26 1.18 -7.20
N GLY A 482 13.39 0.84 -8.49
CA GLY A 482 14.21 1.56 -9.46
C GLY A 482 13.38 2.52 -10.32
N GLY A 483 12.14 2.16 -10.62
CA GLY A 483 11.23 2.99 -11.39
C GLY A 483 9.84 2.40 -11.53
N TRP A 484 9.01 3.11 -12.28
CA TRP A 484 7.66 2.70 -12.61
C TRP A 484 7.65 1.89 -13.90
N ARG A 485 6.80 0.85 -13.93
CA ARG A 485 6.54 0.07 -15.14
C ARG A 485 5.08 -0.38 -15.19
N VAL A 486 4.55 -0.54 -16.39
CA VAL A 486 3.26 -1.21 -16.62
C VAL A 486 3.45 -2.71 -16.41
N VAL A 487 2.66 -3.31 -15.52
CA VAL A 487 2.64 -4.76 -15.29
C VAL A 487 1.79 -5.44 -16.36
N GLY A 488 0.62 -4.88 -16.64
CA GLY A 488 -0.32 -5.41 -17.61
C GLY A 488 -1.75 -4.95 -17.32
N GLU A 489 -2.70 -5.58 -18.00
CA GLU A 489 -4.12 -5.38 -17.78
C GLU A 489 -4.61 -6.30 -16.66
N VAL A 490 -5.39 -5.75 -15.72
CA VAL A 490 -6.11 -6.57 -14.74
C VAL A 490 -7.27 -7.23 -15.47
N PRO A 491 -7.47 -8.56 -15.35
CA PRO A 491 -8.58 -9.21 -16.02
C PRO A 491 -9.91 -8.65 -15.55
N LEU A 492 -10.67 -8.12 -16.50
CA LEU A 492 -12.09 -7.79 -16.38
C LEU A 492 -12.87 -8.96 -17.00
N GLN A 493 -14.09 -9.23 -16.53
CA GLN A 493 -14.88 -10.37 -17.03
C GLN A 493 -15.27 -10.23 -18.50
#